data_AF-A0A8C6XCG9-F1
#
_entry.id   AF-A0A8C6XCG9-F1
#
_cell.length_a   1.000
_cell.length_b   1.000
_cell.length_c   1.000
_cell.angle_alpha   90.00
_cell.angle_beta   90.00
_cell.angle_gamma   90.00
#
_symmetry.space_group_name_H-M   'P 1'
#
loop_
_entity.id
_entity.type
_entity.pdbx_description
1 polymer ?
#
loop_
_entity_poly.entity_id
_entity_poly.type
_entity_poly.pdbx_seq_one_letter_code
_entity_poly.pdbx_strand_id
1 'polypeptide(L)'
;MPIRAHCTICSDFFDNKSDVAAIHCGHTFHHLCLIQWFDTAPNWTCPQCRIQVGKRHIINKLFFDVDLEEVSGLDAESLQGPLGLMALTEKVANLSRMDFA
;
A
#
# COMPACT_ATOMS: atom_id res chain seq x y z
N MET A 1 -11.75 2.50 8.53
CA MET A 1 -11.10 2.16 7.24
C MET A 1 -9.97 3.14 7.03
N PRO A 2 -8.71 2.70 6.88
CA PRO A 2 -7.58 3.61 6.70
C PRO A 2 -7.66 4.34 5.36
N ILE A 3 -7.12 5.55 5.32
CA ILE A 3 -7.00 6.35 4.09
C ILE A 3 -5.99 5.66 3.17
N ARG A 4 -6.40 5.28 1.97
CA ARG A 4 -5.53 4.69 0.94
C ARG A 4 -5.12 5.77 -0.05
N ALA A 5 -3.93 6.34 0.15
CA ALA A 5 -3.36 7.33 -0.76
C ALA A 5 -2.49 6.64 -1.83
N HIS A 6 -2.57 7.11 -3.07
CA HIS A 6 -1.80 6.61 -4.20
C HIS A 6 -1.33 7.77 -5.09
N CYS A 7 -0.24 7.56 -5.82
CA CYS A 7 0.29 8.54 -6.76
C CYS A 7 -0.49 8.45 -8.08
N THR A 8 -1.13 9.54 -8.51
CA THR A 8 -1.92 9.52 -9.76
C THR A 8 -1.08 9.56 -11.04
N ILE A 9 0.25 9.74 -10.95
CA ILE A 9 1.17 9.70 -12.10
C ILE A 9 1.47 8.25 -12.49
N CYS A 10 1.85 7.40 -11.53
CA CYS A 10 2.16 5.99 -11.76
C CYS A 10 1.01 5.03 -11.40
N SER A 11 -0.04 5.53 -10.74
CA SER A 11 -1.17 4.75 -10.22
C SER A 11 -0.82 3.74 -9.12
N ASP A 12 0.33 3.88 -8.46
CA ASP A 12 0.76 3.01 -7.35
C ASP A 12 0.54 3.64 -5.97
N PHE A 13 0.41 2.80 -4.95
CA PHE A 13 0.30 3.21 -3.55
C PHE A 13 1.62 3.77 -3.01
N PHE A 14 1.51 4.72 -2.08
CA PHE A 14 2.67 5.18 -1.33
C PHE A 14 3.13 4.08 -0.37
N ASP A 15 4.43 3.82 -0.36
CA ASP A 15 5.07 2.84 0.51
C ASP A 15 6.20 3.48 1.32
N ASN A 16 6.79 2.70 2.22
CA ASN A 16 7.86 3.18 3.11
C ASN A 16 9.21 3.33 2.38
N LYS A 17 9.28 2.94 1.11
CA LYS A 17 10.54 2.86 0.33
C LYS A 17 10.69 4.07 -0.58
N SER A 18 9.58 4.64 -1.02
CA SER A 18 9.54 5.76 -1.94
C SER A 18 9.25 7.08 -1.22
N ASP A 19 9.99 8.12 -1.59
CA ASP A 19 9.75 9.45 -1.05
C ASP A 19 8.47 10.05 -1.63
N VAL A 20 7.63 10.60 -0.76
CA VAL A 20 6.40 11.31 -1.14
C VAL A 20 6.66 12.81 -1.15
N ALA A 21 6.36 13.47 -2.26
CA ALA A 21 6.44 14.90 -2.43
C ALA A 21 5.04 15.53 -2.48
N ALA A 22 4.90 16.75 -1.96
CA ALA A 22 3.68 17.54 -2.06
C ALA A 22 3.92 18.85 -2.80
N ILE A 23 2.90 19.25 -3.55
CA ILE A 23 2.82 20.56 -4.18
C ILE A 23 1.99 21.48 -3.28
N HIS A 24 2.23 22.79 -3.29
CA HIS A 24 1.45 23.79 -2.55
C HIS A 24 -0.07 23.75 -2.77
N CYS A 25 -0.57 23.11 -3.83
CA CYS A 25 -2.00 22.86 -4.03
C CYS A 25 -2.56 21.70 -3.19
N GLY A 26 -1.72 21.02 -2.39
CA GLY A 26 -2.11 19.92 -1.50
C GLY A 26 -2.04 18.52 -2.14
N HIS A 27 -1.76 18.41 -3.44
CA HIS A 27 -1.64 17.10 -4.10
C HIS A 27 -0.26 16.46 -3.84
N THR A 28 -0.28 15.16 -3.56
CA THR A 28 0.89 14.34 -3.24
C THR A 28 1.21 13.35 -4.36
N PHE A 29 2.50 13.14 -4.63
CA PHE A 29 3.02 12.23 -5.65
C PHE A 29 4.34 11.61 -5.19
N HIS A 30 4.79 10.52 -5.81
CA HIS A 30 6.17 10.07 -5.60
C HIS A 30 7.14 11.17 -6.06
N HIS A 31 8.21 11.39 -5.30
CA HIS A 31 9.22 12.40 -5.61
C HIS A 31 9.80 12.20 -7.01
N LEU A 32 10.12 10.96 -7.38
CA LEU A 32 10.66 10.61 -8.69
C LEU A 32 9.65 10.88 -9.82
N CYS A 33 8.39 10.46 -9.64
CA CYS A 33 7.33 10.72 -10.63
C CYS A 33 7.11 12.22 -10.83
N LEU A 34 7.18 12.99 -9.75
CA LEU A 34 7.00 14.43 -9.80
C LEU A 34 8.16 15.14 -10.52
N ILE A 35 9.41 14.72 -10.29
CA ILE A 35 10.58 15.24 -11.01
C ILE A 35 10.46 14.94 -12.51
N GLN A 36 10.20 13.68 -12.87
CA GLN A 36 10.05 13.27 -14.27
C GLN A 36 8.93 14.04 -14.98
N TRP A 37 7.84 14.31 -14.27
CA TRP A 37 6.76 15.14 -14.78
C TRP A 37 7.23 16.57 -15.08
N PHE A 38 8.00 17.19 -14.19
CA PHE A 38 8.52 18.55 -14.42
C PHE A 38 9.63 18.63 -15.48
N ASP A 39 10.36 17.55 -15.71
CA ASP A 39 11.35 17.47 -16.79
C ASP A 39 10.67 17.35 -18.16
N THR A 40 9.51 16.70 -18.23
CA THR A 40 8.76 16.50 -19.49
C THR A 40 7.74 17.61 -19.77
N ALA A 41 7.19 18.25 -18.74
CA ALA A 41 6.16 19.27 -18.88
C ALA A 41 6.74 20.70 -18.90
N PRO A 42 6.56 21.47 -20.00
CA PRO A 42 7.12 22.82 -20.12
C PRO A 42 6.54 23.84 -19.13
N ASN A 43 5.38 23.55 -18.55
CA ASN A 43 4.57 24.55 -17.84
C ASN A 43 4.68 24.46 -16.32
N TRP A 44 5.40 23.45 -15.79
CA TRP A 44 5.52 23.22 -14.35
C TRP A 44 4.16 23.28 -13.64
N THR A 45 3.23 22.42 -14.03
CA THR A 45 1.87 22.39 -13.48
C THR A 45 1.60 21.12 -12.71
N CYS A 46 0.77 21.20 -11.67
CA CYS A 46 0.29 20.02 -10.95
C CYS A 46 -0.45 19.06 -11.91
N PRO A 47 -0.13 17.75 -11.90
CA PRO A 47 -0.80 16.76 -12.76
C PRO A 47 -2.32 16.68 -12.54
N GLN A 48 -2.78 16.91 -11.31
CA GLN A 48 -4.19 16.74 -10.94
C GLN A 48 -5.03 17.99 -11.19
N CYS A 49 -4.61 19.14 -10.65
CA CYS A 49 -5.39 20.38 -10.68
C CYS A 49 -4.88 21.43 -11.66
N ARG A 50 -3.76 21.16 -12.36
CA ARG A 50 -3.13 22.06 -13.35
C ARG A 50 -2.72 23.44 -12.85
N ILE A 51 -2.71 23.65 -11.54
CA ILE A 51 -2.17 24.87 -10.92
C ILE A 51 -0.66 24.94 -11.18
N GLN A 52 -0.18 26.14 -11.53
CA GLN A 52 1.22 26.39 -11.80
C GLN A 52 2.07 26.29 -10.53
N VAL A 53 3.20 25.61 -10.62
CA VAL A 53 4.08 25.24 -9.51
C VAL A 53 5.39 25.98 -9.63
N GLY A 54 5.70 26.81 -8.63
CA GLY A 54 7.02 27.41 -8.51
C GLY A 54 8.02 26.43 -7.88
N LYS A 55 9.28 26.48 -8.31
CA LYS A 55 10.41 25.68 -7.77
C LYS A 55 10.55 25.74 -6.25
N ARG A 56 10.12 26.84 -5.62
CA ARG A 56 10.22 27.07 -4.17
C ARG A 56 9.03 26.52 -3.36
N HIS A 57 7.97 26.09 -4.02
CA HIS A 57 6.70 25.72 -3.38
C HIS A 57 6.41 24.22 -3.48
N ILE A 58 7.47 23.42 -3.54
CA ILE A 58 7.42 21.96 -3.56
C ILE A 58 8.08 21.46 -2.28
N ILE A 59 7.39 20.56 -1.58
CA ILE A 59 7.93 19.83 -0.45
C ILE A 59 8.41 18.50 -1.01
N ASN A 60 9.74 18.33 -1.13
CA ASN A 60 10.32 17.19 -1.83
C ASN A 60 10.13 15.86 -1.09
N LYS A 61 10.00 15.91 0.24
CA LYS A 61 9.88 14.72 1.09
C LYS A 61 8.97 15.02 2.28
N LEU A 62 7.90 14.25 2.40
CA LEU A 62 7.01 14.22 3.55
C LEU A 62 7.43 13.08 4.49
N PHE A 63 7.40 13.35 5.78
CA PHE A 63 7.60 12.35 6.83
C PHE A 63 6.27 12.14 7.51
N PHE A 64 5.74 10.92 7.42
CA PHE A 64 4.53 10.52 8.12
C PHE A 64 4.96 9.76 9.38
N ASP A 65 4.57 10.27 10.54
CA ASP A 65 4.66 9.52 11.79
C ASP A 65 3.47 8.55 11.79
N VAL A 66 3.71 7.35 11.28
CA VAL A 66 2.70 6.29 11.28
C VAL A 66 2.95 5.50 12.54
N ASP A 67 2.03 5.61 13.50
CA ASP A 67 1.92 4.63 14.59
C ASP A 67 1.66 3.28 13.95
N LEU A 68 2.74 2.54 13.70
CA LEU A 68 2.67 1.10 13.49
C LEU A 68 2.25 0.54 14.84
N GLU A 69 0.96 0.62 15.17
CA GLU A 69 0.38 -0.45 15.97
C GLU A 69 0.72 -1.71 15.19
N GLU A 70 1.73 -2.42 15.69
CA GLU A 70 1.97 -3.79 15.32
C GLU A 70 0.58 -4.41 15.23
N VAL A 71 0.27 -5.01 14.09
CA VAL A 71 -0.73 -6.07 14.12
C VAL A 71 -0.06 -7.18 14.94
N SER A 72 -0.02 -7.00 16.27
CA SER A 72 0.09 -8.04 17.27
C SER A 72 -1.23 -8.80 17.29
N GLY A 73 -1.69 -9.20 16.11
CA GLY A 73 -2.50 -10.39 15.87
C GLY A 73 -1.53 -11.49 15.45
N LEU A 74 -0.51 -11.75 16.28
CA LEU A 74 -0.07 -13.13 16.43
C LEU A 74 -1.20 -13.80 17.19
N ASP A 75 -2.27 -14.12 16.48
CA ASP A 75 -3.28 -15.01 16.99
C ASP A 75 -2.52 -16.32 17.22
N ALA A 76 -2.26 -16.64 18.49
CA ALA A 76 -1.58 -17.85 18.91
C ALA A 76 -2.32 -19.15 18.50
N GLU A 77 -3.39 -19.02 17.70
CA GLU A 77 -4.21 -20.10 17.17
C GLU A 77 -3.82 -20.54 15.75
N SER A 78 -2.95 -19.81 15.03
CA SER A 78 -2.48 -20.23 13.68
C SER A 78 -1.16 -20.99 13.67
N LEU A 79 -0.85 -21.74 14.74
CA LEU A 79 0.13 -22.83 14.66
C LEU A 79 -0.46 -24.02 13.87
N GLN A 80 -0.76 -23.86 12.58
CA GLN A 80 -0.71 -25.00 11.66
C GLN A 80 0.76 -25.27 11.33
N GLY A 81 1.48 -25.76 12.33
CA GLY A 81 2.66 -26.58 12.08
C GLY A 81 2.26 -27.86 11.33
N PRO A 82 3.24 -28.66 10.86
CA PRO A 82 3.01 -29.86 10.05
C PRO A 82 2.14 -30.95 10.73
N LEU A 83 1.71 -30.75 11.97
CA LEU A 83 0.76 -31.60 12.71
C LEU A 83 -0.71 -31.40 12.27
N GLY A 84 -1.06 -30.28 11.63
CA GLY A 84 -2.44 -30.00 11.20
C GLY A 84 -2.92 -30.81 9.99
N LEU A 85 -2.00 -31.37 9.19
CA LEU A 85 -2.35 -32.19 8.02
C LEU A 85 -2.79 -33.61 8.42
N MET A 86 -2.51 -34.03 9.66
CA MET A 86 -2.80 -35.38 10.14
C MET A 86 -4.23 -35.51 10.69
N ALA A 87 -4.83 -34.41 11.17
CA ALA A 87 -6.19 -34.40 11.72
C ALA A 87 -7.29 -34.27 10.64
N LEU A 88 -6.93 -33.76 9.45
CA LEU A 88 -7.87 -33.65 8.33
C LEU A 88 -8.03 -34.99 7.58
N THR A 89 -7.00 -35.83 7.54
CA THR A 89 -7.07 -37.14 6.86
C THR A 89 -8.00 -38.11 7.58
N GLU A 90 -8.05 -38.09 8.92
CA GLU A 90 -8.97 -38.92 9.70
C GLU A 90 -10.45 -38.49 9.54
N LYS A 91 -10.72 -37.19 9.39
CA LYS A 91 -12.09 -36.69 9.16
C LYS A 91 -12.57 -36.98 7.74
N VAL A 92 -11.71 -36.91 6.73
CA VAL A 92 -12.06 -37.23 5.34
C VAL A 92 -12.25 -38.75 5.14
N ALA A 93 -11.49 -39.59 5.86
CA ALA A 93 -11.64 -41.06 5.79
C ALA A 93 -12.92 -41.59 6.46
N ASN A 94 -13.47 -40.87 7.45
CA ASN A 94 -14.71 -41.25 8.12
C ASN A 94 -15.98 -40.73 7.40
N LEU A 95 -15.87 -39.71 6.55
CA LEU A 95 -17.02 -39.19 5.80
C LEU A 95 -17.35 -40.03 4.56
N SER A 96 -16.42 -40.85 4.05
CA SER A 96 -16.66 -41.74 2.89
C SER A 96 -17.24 -43.11 3.25
N ARG A 97 -17.59 -43.35 4.52
CA ARG A 97 -18.16 -44.62 5.02
C ARG A 97 -19.64 -44.56 5.39
N MET A 98 -20.33 -43.44 5.18
CA MET A 98 -21.75 -43.29 5.54
C MET A 98 -22.73 -43.22 4.36
N ASP A 99 -22.27 -43.35 3.12
CA ASP A 99 -23.14 -43.40 1.93
C ASP A 99 -23.27 -44.80 1.33
N PHE A 100 -23.43 -45.85 2.15
CA PHE A 100 -24.03 -47.14 1.72
C PHE A 100 -24.52 -47.94 2.94
N ALA A 101 -25.67 -47.55 3.48
CA ALA A 101 -26.62 -48.41 4.20
C ALA A 101 -28.01 -47.78 4.17
#